data_AF-A0A2D8SX41-F1
#
_entry.id   AF-A0A2D8SX41-F1
#
_cell.length_a   1.000
_cell.length_b   1.000
_cell.length_c   1.000
_cell.angle_alpha   90.00
_cell.angle_beta   90.00
_cell.angle_gamma   90.00
#
_symmetry.space_group_name_H-M   'P 1'
#
loop_
_entity.id
_entity.type
_entity.pdbx_description
1 polymer ?
#
loop_
_entity_poly.entity_id
_entity_poly.type
_entity_poly.pdbx_seq_one_letter_code
_entity_poly.pdbx_strand_id
1 'polypeptide(L)'
;MSEICPTTGFSKKSKERWPYLWGKLASGQSNEFPNQDLIKSIDRGIKEVLKVKDSSTGEENRQNLIKHLRKIICSKIKDATLEAFGSSQSGLSLIGGDID
;
A
#
# COMPACT_ATOMS: atom_id res chain seq x y z
N MET A 1 18.29 13.36 34.76
CA MET A 1 18.89 12.28 33.95
C MET A 1 18.03 12.11 32.71
N SER A 2 18.62 12.09 31.51
CA SER A 2 17.87 12.08 30.25
C SER A 2 16.90 10.89 30.17
N GLU A 3 15.63 11.14 29.86
CA GLU A 3 14.58 10.11 29.68
C GLU A 3 14.76 9.26 28.41
N ILE A 4 15.83 9.52 27.65
CA ILE A 4 16.12 8.91 26.36
C ILE A 4 17.27 7.93 26.53
N CYS A 5 17.06 6.69 26.08
CA CYS A 5 18.10 5.67 26.06
C CYS A 5 19.25 6.11 25.14
N PRO A 6 20.50 6.22 25.63
CA PRO A 6 21.63 6.69 24.81
C PRO A 6 22.01 5.69 23.71
N THR A 7 21.73 4.40 23.90
CA THR A 7 22.05 3.34 22.94
C THR A 7 21.06 3.29 21.78
N THR A 8 19.77 3.44 22.06
CA THR A 8 18.71 3.29 21.04
C THR A 8 18.10 4.61 20.59
N GLY A 9 18.28 5.70 21.35
CA GLY A 9 17.61 6.98 21.13
C GLY A 9 16.13 7.00 21.53
N PHE A 10 15.62 5.93 22.17
CA PHE A 10 14.19 5.81 22.49
C PHE A 10 13.87 6.36 23.87
N SER A 11 12.77 7.11 23.98
CA SER A 11 12.12 7.40 25.26
C SER A 11 11.32 6.19 25.75
N LYS A 12 10.87 6.24 27.01
CA LYS A 12 10.00 5.19 27.60
C LYS A 12 8.71 4.98 26.78
N LYS A 13 8.06 6.07 26.36
CA LYS A 13 6.85 6.04 25.53
C LYS A 13 7.12 5.41 24.15
N SER A 14 8.27 5.70 23.56
CA SER A 14 8.68 5.09 22.28
C SER A 14 8.93 3.58 22.44
N LYS A 15 9.55 3.14 23.54
CA LYS A 15 9.74 1.72 23.82
C LYS A 15 8.41 0.97 23.94
N GLU A 16 7.44 1.54 24.65
CA GLU A 16 6.10 0.94 24.80
C GLU A 16 5.34 0.88 23.47
N ARG A 17 5.51 1.90 22.62
CA ARG A 17 4.86 1.95 21.30
C ARG A 17 5.49 1.00 20.27
N TRP A 18 6.80 0.77 20.34
CA TRP A 18 7.54 -0.06 19.38
C TRP A 18 8.48 -1.06 20.06
N PRO A 19 7.95 -2.02 20.84
CA PRO A 19 8.74 -2.90 21.68
C PRO A 19 9.68 -3.81 20.86
N TYR A 20 9.26 -4.27 19.69
CA TYR A 20 10.06 -5.13 18.81
C TYR A 20 11.26 -4.39 18.19
N LEU A 21 11.05 -3.17 17.70
CA LEU A 21 12.10 -2.34 17.15
C LEU A 21 13.12 -1.96 18.23
N TRP A 22 12.63 -1.56 19.41
CA TRP A 22 13.50 -1.29 20.55
C TRP A 22 14.34 -2.51 20.92
N GLY A 23 13.73 -3.70 21.01
CA GLY A 23 14.44 -4.95 21.31
C GLY A 23 15.53 -5.28 20.29
N LYS A 24 15.27 -5.05 18.99
CA LYS A 24 16.25 -5.22 17.92
C LYS A 24 17.41 -4.22 18.01
N LEU A 25 17.12 -2.94 18.23
CA LEU A 25 18.15 -1.90 18.38
C LEU A 25 18.99 -2.11 19.65
N ALA A 26 18.35 -2.50 20.76
CA ALA A 26 19.01 -2.74 22.04
C ALA A 26 19.87 -4.01 22.06
N SER A 27 19.49 -5.04 21.30
CA SER A 27 20.26 -6.28 21.18
C SER A 27 21.48 -6.17 20.27
N GLY A 28 21.66 -5.04 19.56
CA GLY A 28 22.75 -4.85 18.62
C GLY A 28 22.75 -5.85 17.46
N GLN A 29 21.62 -6.54 17.23
CA GLN A 29 21.48 -7.43 16.07
C GLN A 29 21.46 -6.56 14.81
N SER A 30 22.60 -6.52 14.13
CA SER A 30 22.67 -6.12 12.74
C SER A 30 21.69 -6.97 11.95
N ASN A 31 20.78 -6.35 11.20
CA ASN A 31 20.09 -7.07 10.15
C ASN A 31 21.18 -7.51 9.18
N GLU A 32 21.45 -8.82 9.10
CA GLU A 32 22.23 -9.33 7.97
C GLU A 32 21.52 -8.86 6.71
N PHE A 33 22.30 -8.26 5.80
CA PHE A 33 21.75 -7.88 4.51
C PHE A 33 21.17 -9.15 3.88
N PRO A 34 19.90 -9.13 3.42
CA PRO A 34 19.32 -10.32 2.81
C PRO A 34 20.22 -10.76 1.66
N ASN A 35 20.53 -12.05 1.60
CA ASN A 35 21.34 -12.57 0.51
C ASN A 35 20.63 -12.36 -0.84
N GLN A 36 21.39 -12.42 -1.93
CA GLN A 36 20.84 -12.16 -3.27
C GLN A 36 19.69 -13.11 -3.63
N ASP A 37 19.72 -14.35 -3.13
CA ASP A 37 18.69 -15.34 -3.44
C ASP A 37 17.36 -15.01 -2.75
N LEU A 38 17.40 -14.54 -1.50
CA LEU A 38 16.24 -14.04 -0.79
C LEU A 38 15.66 -12.81 -1.48
N ILE A 39 16.51 -11.87 -1.91
CA ILE A 39 16.06 -10.69 -2.66
C ILE A 39 15.37 -11.10 -3.96
N LYS A 40 15.95 -12.03 -4.72
CA LYS A 40 15.34 -12.56 -5.96
C LYS A 40 14.03 -13.28 -5.69
N SER A 41 13.92 -14.02 -4.59
CA SER A 41 12.69 -14.70 -4.19
C SER A 41 11.57 -13.70 -3.88
N ILE A 42 11.89 -12.62 -3.15
CA ILE A 42 10.97 -11.53 -2.86
C ILE A 42 10.55 -10.82 -4.15
N ASP A 43 11.49 -10.47 -5.03
CA ASP A 43 11.20 -9.85 -6.33
C ASP A 43 10.24 -10.71 -7.17
N ARG A 44 10.48 -12.03 -7.23
CA ARG A 44 9.59 -12.96 -7.92
C ARG A 44 8.19 -12.96 -7.29
N GLY A 45 8.09 -13.05 -5.97
CA GLY A 45 6.81 -13.03 -5.28
C GLY A 45 6.02 -11.75 -5.52
N ILE A 46 6.69 -10.59 -5.46
CA ILE A 46 6.07 -9.30 -5.80
C ILE A 46 5.58 -9.30 -7.24
N LYS A 47 6.41 -9.75 -8.20
CA LYS A 47 6.02 -9.83 -9.61
C LYS A 47 4.87 -10.80 -9.86
N GLU A 48 4.76 -11.90 -9.13
CA GLU A 48 3.62 -12.81 -9.24
C GLU A 48 2.32 -12.14 -8.79
N VAL A 49 2.36 -11.43 -7.66
CA VAL A 49 1.21 -10.64 -7.18
C VAL A 49 0.85 -9.52 -8.16
N LEU A 50 1.86 -8.85 -8.74
CA LEU A 50 1.63 -7.79 -9.72
C LEU A 50 1.22 -8.31 -11.09
N LYS A 51 1.64 -9.51 -11.53
CA LYS A 51 1.19 -10.10 -12.81
C LYS A 51 -0.29 -10.44 -12.80
N VAL A 52 -0.86 -10.73 -11.63
CA VAL A 52 -2.32 -10.79 -11.46
C VAL A 52 -2.95 -9.46 -11.87
N LYS A 53 -2.27 -8.31 -11.70
CA LYS A 53 -2.80 -6.97 -11.99
C LYS A 53 -2.85 -6.61 -13.49
N ASP A 54 -1.98 -7.18 -14.32
CA ASP A 54 -1.76 -6.77 -15.73
C ASP A 54 -2.85 -7.25 -16.72
N SER A 55 -4.09 -7.48 -16.27
CA SER A 55 -5.20 -7.54 -17.21
C SER A 55 -5.58 -6.09 -17.57
N SER A 56 -4.98 -5.55 -18.63
CA SER A 56 -5.36 -4.24 -19.21
C SER A 56 -6.87 -4.11 -19.41
N THR A 57 -7.53 -5.23 -19.69
CA THR A 57 -8.98 -5.38 -19.80
C THR A 57 -9.73 -5.03 -18.51
N GLY A 58 -9.17 -5.34 -17.32
CA GLY A 58 -9.81 -5.05 -16.04
C GLY A 58 -9.89 -3.55 -15.73
N GLU A 59 -8.82 -2.83 -16.01
CA GLU A 59 -8.76 -1.37 -15.86
C GLU A 59 -9.70 -0.67 -16.85
N GLU A 60 -9.67 -1.10 -18.12
CA GLU A 60 -10.58 -0.56 -19.14
C GLU A 60 -12.06 -0.77 -18.77
N ASN A 61 -12.41 -1.95 -18.26
CA ASN A 61 -13.76 -2.25 -17.79
C ASN A 61 -14.18 -1.34 -16.63
N ARG A 62 -13.29 -1.07 -15.67
CA ARG A 62 -13.56 -0.15 -14.55
C ARG A 62 -13.82 1.27 -15.04
N GLN A 63 -12.99 1.78 -15.94
CA GLN A 63 -13.19 3.10 -16.52
C GLN A 63 -14.50 3.21 -17.31
N ASN A 64 -14.86 2.15 -18.05
CA ASN A 64 -16.14 2.10 -18.76
C ASN A 64 -17.33 2.08 -17.79
N LEU A 65 -17.22 1.39 -16.65
CA LEU A 65 -18.26 1.40 -15.61
C LEU A 65 -18.42 2.79 -14.99
N ILE A 66 -17.32 3.47 -14.65
CA ILE A 66 -17.36 4.84 -14.11
C ILE A 66 -18.04 5.80 -15.10
N LYS A 67 -17.69 5.72 -16.39
CA LYS A 67 -18.33 6.52 -17.45
C LYS A 67 -19.84 6.24 -17.53
N HIS A 68 -20.23 4.99 -17.41
CA HIS A 68 -21.64 4.58 -17.43
C HIS A 68 -22.40 5.12 -16.22
N LEU A 69 -21.85 4.95 -15.01
CA LEU A 69 -22.43 5.46 -13.77
C LEU A 69 -22.57 6.98 -13.79
N ARG A 70 -21.55 7.69 -14.27
CA ARG A 70 -21.58 9.15 -14.46
C ARG A 70 -22.77 9.55 -15.34
N LYS A 71 -22.95 8.88 -16.48
CA LYS A 71 -24.06 9.16 -17.39
C LYS A 71 -25.43 8.97 -16.71
N ILE A 72 -25.60 7.88 -15.94
CA ILE A 72 -26.86 7.60 -15.25
C ILE A 72 -27.14 8.63 -14.15
N ILE A 73 -26.18 8.88 -13.27
CA ILE A 73 -26.37 9.74 -12.09
C ILE A 73 -26.58 11.20 -12.52
N CYS A 74 -25.72 11.72 -13.41
CA CYS A 74 -25.82 13.10 -13.89
C CYS A 74 -27.10 13.34 -14.71
N SER A 75 -27.71 12.30 -15.30
CA SER A 75 -29.00 12.42 -15.98
C SER A 75 -30.19 12.59 -15.02
N LYS A 76 -30.04 12.13 -13.77
CA LYS A 76 -31.11 12.11 -12.76
C LYS A 76 -30.99 13.26 -11.76
N ILE A 77 -29.77 13.67 -11.45
CA ILE A 77 -29.48 14.71 -10.44
C ILE A 77 -28.86 15.89 -11.15
N LYS A 78 -29.59 17.01 -11.16
CA LYS A 78 -29.15 18.26 -11.79
C LYS A 78 -27.88 18.76 -11.10
N ASP A 79 -26.91 19.20 -11.90
CA ASP A 79 -25.62 19.74 -11.47
C ASP A 79 -24.73 18.77 -10.66
N ALA A 80 -25.06 17.47 -10.63
CA ALA A 80 -24.21 16.46 -10.01
C ALA A 80 -23.03 16.07 -10.91
N THR A 81 -21.89 15.79 -10.29
CA THR A 81 -20.70 15.22 -10.93
C THR A 81 -20.30 13.91 -10.24
N LEU A 82 -19.67 13.02 -10.99
CA LEU A 82 -19.12 11.77 -10.47
C LEU A 82 -17.68 11.65 -10.96
N GLU A 83 -16.73 11.53 -10.06
CA GLU A 83 -15.31 11.39 -10.38
C GLU A 83 -14.73 10.19 -9.65
N ALA A 84 -13.88 9.43 -10.36
CA ALA A 84 -13.15 8.34 -9.76
C ALA A 84 -11.87 8.87 -9.11
N PHE A 85 -11.47 8.24 -8.02
CA PHE A 85 -10.28 8.61 -7.26
C PHE A 85 -9.54 7.38 -6.73
N GLY A 86 -8.52 7.60 -5.91
CA GLY A 86 -7.81 6.53 -5.20
C GLY A 86 -7.13 5.51 -6.14
N SER A 87 -7.28 4.23 -5.82
CA SER A 87 -6.68 3.14 -6.61
C SER A 87 -7.33 3.00 -7.98
N SER A 88 -8.58 3.45 -8.13
CA SER A 88 -9.35 3.43 -9.39
C SER A 88 -8.88 4.47 -10.40
N GLN A 89 -8.17 5.51 -9.95
CA GLN A 89 -7.57 6.52 -10.83
C GLN A 89 -6.05 6.32 -11.01
N SER A 90 -5.35 5.87 -9.97
CA SER A 90 -3.89 5.70 -10.01
C SER A 90 -3.42 4.48 -10.79
N GLY A 91 -4.33 3.61 -11.25
CA GLY A 91 -3.98 2.34 -11.88
C GLY A 91 -3.33 1.36 -10.90
N LEU A 92 -3.56 1.54 -9.59
CA LEU A 92 -2.99 0.72 -8.51
C LEU A 92 -3.99 -0.28 -7.92
N SER A 93 -5.20 -0.37 -8.49
CA SER A 93 -6.22 -1.32 -8.05
C SER A 93 -5.78 -2.78 -8.22
N LEU A 94 -6.18 -3.63 -7.28
CA LEU A 94 -6.07 -5.09 -7.39
C LEU A 94 -7.28 -5.66 -8.15
N ILE A 95 -7.17 -6.88 -8.67
CA ILE A 95 -8.22 -7.51 -9.51
C ILE A 95 -9.62 -7.56 -8.84
N GLY A 96 -9.69 -7.54 -7.51
CA GLY A 96 -10.96 -7.48 -6.75
C GLY A 96 -11.13 -6.22 -5.90
N GLY A 97 -10.35 -5.16 -6.15
CA GLY A 97 -10.49 -3.91 -5.40
C GLY A 97 -11.82 -3.23 -5.67
N ASP A 98 -12.28 -2.43 -4.72
CA ASP A 98 -13.48 -1.60 -4.88
C ASP A 98 -13.27 -0.51 -5.94
N ILE A 99 -14.36 0.14 -6.35
CA ILE A 99 -14.33 1.30 -7.24
C ILE A 99 -14.70 2.52 -6.41
N ASP A 100 -13.76 3.45 -6.34
CA ASP A 100 -13.84 4.71 -5.61
C ASP A 100 -14.11 5.87 -6.57
#